data_AF-A0A7V9TNY1-F1
#
_entry.id   AF-A0A7V9TNY1-F1
#
_cell.length_a   1.000
_cell.length_b   1.000
_cell.length_c   1.000
_cell.angle_alpha   90.00
_cell.angle_beta   90.00
_cell.angle_gamma   90.00
#
_symmetry.space_group_name_H-M   'P 1'
#
loop_
_entity.id
_entity.type
_entity.pdbx_description
1 polymer ?
#
loop_
_entity_poly.entity_id
_entity_poly.type
_entity_poly.pdbx_seq_one_letter_code
_entity_poly.pdbx_strand_id
1 'polypeptide(L)'
;MRCLDLNAKHAGCLHVMGMWNAEVRRLNGFTRAIAQNLMGGQVFRSATWEQAISYMERAVAEEPNRIAHRIDLAEVYRDTGKTDKARIEFEAVLKLPAADGSDAGYKVQAREALRKL
;
A
#
# COMPACT_ATOMS: atom_id res chain seq x y z
N MET A 1 17.27 5.99 -3.32
CA MET A 1 16.22 6.92 -2.84
C MET A 1 16.64 7.40 -1.47
N ARG A 2 17.00 8.67 -1.33
CA ARG A 2 17.70 9.23 -0.16
C ARG A 2 16.94 9.12 1.17
N CYS A 3 15.62 8.88 1.16
CA CYS A 3 14.83 8.83 2.40
C CYS A 3 15.13 7.61 3.28
N LEU A 4 15.16 6.40 2.72
CA LEU A 4 15.51 5.20 3.50
C LEU A 4 16.99 5.17 3.89
N ASP A 5 17.84 5.85 3.11
CA ASP A 5 19.26 6.02 3.41
C ASP A 5 19.47 6.92 4.65
N LEU A 6 18.53 7.82 4.94
CA LEU A 6 18.54 8.71 6.11
C LEU A 6 17.88 8.07 7.34
N ASN A 7 16.77 7.36 7.14
CA ASN A 7 16.15 6.54 8.18
C ASN A 7 15.42 5.34 7.54
N ALA A 8 16.02 4.16 7.67
CA ALA A 8 15.52 2.91 7.08
C ALA A 8 14.16 2.45 7.63
N LYS A 9 13.69 3.05 8.74
CA LYS A 9 12.43 2.75 9.42
C LYS A 9 11.39 3.86 9.29
N HIS A 10 11.64 4.89 8.48
CA HIS A 10 10.67 5.97 8.29
C HIS A 10 9.39 5.45 7.63
N ALA A 11 8.30 5.33 8.40
CA ALA A 11 7.04 4.70 7.99
C ALA A 11 6.47 5.28 6.69
N GLY A 12 6.46 6.61 6.56
CA GLY A 12 6.00 7.27 5.34
C GLY A 12 6.83 6.92 4.09
N CYS A 13 8.13 6.67 4.23
CA CYS A 13 8.97 6.31 3.08
C CYS A 13 8.84 4.84 2.72
N LEU A 14 8.66 3.98 3.72
CA LEU A 14 8.27 2.59 3.51
C LEU A 14 6.91 2.52 2.78
N HIS A 15 5.94 3.30 3.23
CA HIS A 15 4.62 3.37 2.60
C HIS A 15 4.69 3.80 1.13
N VAL A 16 5.40 4.89 0.83
CA VAL A 16 5.58 5.36 -0.56
C VAL A 16 6.26 4.31 -1.43
N MET A 17 7.27 3.60 -0.90
CA MET A 17 7.90 2.49 -1.63
C MET A 17 6.93 1.34 -1.90
N GLY A 18 6.09 1.00 -0.92
CA GLY A 18 5.06 -0.02 -1.07
C GLY A 18 4.03 0.35 -2.14
N MET A 19 3.49 1.57 -2.04
CA MET A 19 2.52 2.09 -3.00
C MET A 19 3.09 2.25 -4.40
N TRP A 20 4.35 2.71 -4.55
CA TRP A 20 5.01 2.75 -5.84
C TRP A 20 5.02 1.37 -6.52
N ASN A 21 5.41 0.33 -5.78
CA ASN A 21 5.42 -1.03 -6.29
C ASN A 21 4.02 -1.49 -6.69
N ALA A 22 3.02 -1.26 -5.83
CA ALA A 22 1.64 -1.62 -6.09
C ALA A 22 1.08 -0.91 -7.33
N GLU A 23 1.22 0.41 -7.43
CA GLU A 23 0.70 1.19 -8.55
C GLU A 23 1.33 0.80 -9.88
N VAL A 24 2.66 0.62 -9.91
CA VAL A 24 3.32 0.11 -11.11
C VAL A 24 2.75 -1.26 -11.49
N ARG A 25 2.47 -2.13 -10.52
CA ARG A 25 1.85 -3.44 -10.75
C ARG A 25 0.38 -3.36 -11.17
N ARG A 26 -0.39 -2.36 -10.75
CA ARG A 26 -1.79 -2.10 -11.15
C ARG A 26 -1.93 -1.65 -12.61
N LEU A 27 -0.92 -0.98 -13.17
CA LEU A 27 -0.95 -0.56 -14.57
C LEU A 27 -1.15 -1.76 -15.52
N ASN A 28 -2.02 -1.62 -16.51
CA ASN A 28 -2.11 -2.63 -17.57
C ASN A 28 -0.78 -2.72 -18.36
N GLY A 29 -0.55 -3.86 -19.04
CA GLY A 29 0.75 -4.15 -19.67
C GLY A 29 1.20 -3.11 -20.70
N PHE A 30 0.26 -2.54 -21.46
CA PHE A 30 0.54 -1.52 -22.48
C PHE A 30 0.96 -0.18 -21.85
N THR A 31 0.18 0.33 -20.89
CA THR A 31 0.50 1.57 -20.17
C THR A 31 1.83 1.46 -19.43
N ARG A 32 2.11 0.30 -18.83
CA ARG A 32 3.38 0.02 -18.15
C ARG A 32 4.56 0.04 -19.12
N ALA A 33 4.41 -0.52 -20.32
CA ALA A 33 5.48 -0.52 -21.33
C ALA A 33 5.78 0.90 -21.85
N ILE A 34 4.75 1.72 -22.06
CA ILE A 34 4.92 3.14 -22.42
C ILE A 34 5.63 3.89 -21.29
N ALA A 35 5.16 3.74 -20.04
CA ALA A 35 5.78 4.37 -18.87
C ALA A 35 7.26 3.97 -18.72
N GLN A 36 7.58 2.69 -18.92
CA GLN A 36 8.96 2.19 -18.91
C GLN A 36 9.84 2.85 -19.97
N ASN A 37 9.32 3.04 -21.18
CA ASN A 37 10.07 3.66 -22.27
C ASN A 37 10.27 5.17 -22.06
N LEU A 38 9.30 5.88 -21.48
CA LEU A 38 9.35 7.34 -21.29
C LEU A 38 10.09 7.78 -20.02
N MET A 39 10.00 7.03 -18.91
CA MET A 39 10.49 7.45 -17.59
C MET A 39 11.77 6.74 -17.13
N GLY A 40 12.40 5.94 -18.00
CA GLY A 40 13.58 5.14 -17.64
C GLY A 40 13.19 3.81 -17.00
N GLY A 41 13.17 2.76 -17.83
CA GLY A 41 12.50 1.49 -17.51
C GLY A 41 13.10 0.66 -16.37
N GLN A 42 14.29 0.98 -15.85
CA GLN A 42 14.92 0.16 -14.82
C GLN A 42 14.18 0.20 -13.48
N VAL A 43 13.68 1.38 -13.06
CA VAL A 43 12.91 1.55 -11.80
C VAL A 43 11.52 0.92 -11.88
N PHE A 44 10.92 0.89 -13.06
CA PHE A 44 9.62 0.25 -13.30
C PHE A 44 9.72 -1.26 -13.46
N ARG A 45 10.88 -1.80 -13.87
CA ARG A 45 11.10 -3.24 -14.03
C ARG A 45 11.30 -3.97 -12.70
N SER A 46 11.84 -3.29 -11.69
CA SER A 46 12.04 -3.90 -10.37
C SER A 46 10.76 -3.97 -9.54
N ALA A 47 9.68 -3.31 -9.94
CA ALA A 47 8.46 -3.22 -9.15
C ALA A 47 7.72 -4.56 -9.08
N THR A 48 7.53 -5.09 -7.87
CA THR A 48 6.90 -6.39 -7.62
C THR A 48 5.82 -6.32 -6.55
N TRP A 49 4.86 -7.24 -6.59
CA TRP A 49 3.82 -7.31 -5.56
C TRP A 49 4.39 -7.73 -4.20
N GLU A 50 5.43 -8.56 -4.20
CA GLU A 50 6.16 -9.01 -3.02
C GLU A 50 6.82 -7.84 -2.30
N GLN A 51 7.48 -6.95 -3.05
CA GLN A 51 8.06 -5.73 -2.48
C GLN A 51 6.98 -4.76 -2.00
N ALA A 52 5.86 -4.62 -2.73
CA ALA A 52 4.73 -3.80 -2.28
C ALA A 52 4.26 -4.24 -0.89
N ILE A 53 3.98 -5.54 -0.73
CA ILE A 53 3.56 -6.13 0.54
C ILE A 53 4.62 -5.91 1.62
N SER A 54 5.89 -6.26 1.35
CA SER A 54 6.95 -6.16 2.36
C SER A 54 7.15 -4.74 2.89
N TYR A 55 7.14 -3.73 2.00
CA TYR A 55 7.27 -2.34 2.40
C TYR A 55 6.05 -1.84 3.19
N MET A 56 4.84 -2.24 2.77
CA MET A 56 3.60 -1.85 3.45
C MET A 56 3.46 -2.52 4.83
N GLU A 57 3.80 -3.81 4.96
CA GLU A 57 3.84 -4.51 6.26
C GLU A 57 4.80 -3.80 7.22
N ARG A 58 5.97 -3.38 6.74
CA ARG A 58 6.93 -2.61 7.55
C ARG A 58 6.39 -1.22 7.91
N ALA A 59 5.70 -0.53 7.00
CA ALA A 59 5.10 0.77 7.31
C ALA A 59 4.05 0.66 8.42
N VAL A 60 3.20 -0.38 8.37
CA VAL A 60 2.23 -0.69 9.44
C VAL A 60 2.93 -1.11 10.74
N ALA A 61 4.04 -1.84 10.67
CA ALA A 61 4.78 -2.23 11.86
C ALA A 61 5.39 -1.03 12.61
N GLU A 62 5.88 -0.02 11.88
CA GLU A 62 6.47 1.19 12.46
C GLU A 62 5.40 2.18 12.97
N GLU A 63 4.25 2.29 12.29
CA GLU A 63 3.11 3.10 12.74
C GLU A 63 1.78 2.29 12.75
N PRO A 64 1.58 1.41 13.75
CA PRO A 64 0.44 0.49 13.77
C PRO A 64 -0.92 1.16 13.96
N ASN A 65 -0.95 2.42 14.38
CA ASN A 65 -2.18 3.19 14.59
C ASN A 65 -2.52 4.10 13.40
N ARG A 66 -1.67 4.15 12.37
CA ARG A 66 -1.91 4.96 11.16
C ARG A 66 -2.89 4.24 10.23
N ILE A 67 -4.13 4.72 10.17
CA ILE A 67 -5.18 4.13 9.33
C ILE A 67 -4.78 4.07 7.86
N ALA A 68 -4.12 5.11 7.34
CA ALA A 68 -3.66 5.18 5.95
C ALA A 68 -2.74 4.01 5.56
N HIS A 69 -1.81 3.60 6.43
CA HIS A 69 -0.92 2.47 6.12
C HIS A 69 -1.69 1.14 6.06
N ARG A 70 -2.65 0.94 6.96
CA ARG A 70 -3.44 -0.29 7.03
C ARG A 70 -4.43 -0.42 5.89
N ILE A 71 -5.14 0.65 5.54
CA ILE A 71 -6.11 0.60 4.44
C ILE A 71 -5.41 0.23 3.13
N ASP A 72 -4.27 0.86 2.85
CA ASP A 72 -3.51 0.60 1.62
C ASP A 72 -2.86 -0.79 1.64
N LEU A 73 -2.37 -1.28 2.79
CA LEU A 73 -1.90 -2.67 2.91
C LEU A 73 -3.04 -3.66 2.63
N ALA A 74 -4.24 -3.40 3.14
CA ALA A 74 -5.42 -4.22 2.89
C ALA A 74 -5.76 -4.27 1.40
N GLU A 75 -5.67 -3.14 0.70
CA GLU A 75 -5.87 -3.09 -0.76
C GLU A 75 -4.81 -3.87 -1.52
N VAL A 76 -3.53 -3.74 -1.15
CA VAL A 76 -2.44 -4.51 -1.76
C VAL A 76 -2.66 -6.01 -1.54
N TYR A 77 -3.14 -6.42 -0.36
CA TYR A 77 -3.51 -7.81 -0.13
C TYR A 77 -4.67 -8.27 -1.01
N ARG A 78 -5.71 -7.46 -1.15
CA ARG A 78 -6.86 -7.74 -2.03
C ARG A 78 -6.40 -7.91 -3.48
N ASP A 79 -5.57 -7.01 -3.99
CA ASP A 79 -5.08 -7.03 -5.37
C ASP A 79 -4.23 -8.27 -5.68
N THR A 80 -3.63 -8.86 -4.65
CA THR A 80 -2.82 -10.08 -4.76
C THR A 80 -3.58 -11.34 -4.37
N GLY A 81 -4.90 -11.27 -4.23
CA GLY A 81 -5.76 -12.40 -3.88
C GLY A 81 -5.61 -12.91 -2.45
N LYS A 82 -4.88 -12.21 -1.58
CA LYS A 82 -4.69 -12.55 -0.17
C LYS A 82 -5.88 -12.04 0.67
N THR A 83 -7.09 -12.46 0.30
CA THR A 83 -8.36 -11.95 0.84
C THR A 83 -8.46 -12.04 2.36
N ASP A 84 -7.99 -13.13 2.98
CA ASP A 84 -8.02 -13.28 4.44
C ASP A 84 -7.17 -12.22 5.13
N LYS A 85 -5.97 -11.95 4.60
CA LYS A 85 -5.10 -10.88 5.13
C LYS A 85 -5.69 -9.49 4.89
N ALA A 86 -6.30 -9.28 3.73
CA ALA A 86 -7.00 -8.03 3.43
C ALA A 86 -8.13 -7.77 4.43
N ARG A 87 -8.94 -8.80 4.74
CA ARG A 87 -10.03 -8.73 5.71
C ARG A 87 -9.52 -8.30 7.09
N ILE A 88 -8.44 -8.91 7.57
CA ILE A 88 -7.82 -8.58 8.87
C ILE A 88 -7.44 -7.08 8.94
N GLU A 89 -6.77 -6.56 7.90
CA GLU A 89 -6.34 -5.16 7.90
C GLU A 89 -7.52 -4.18 7.75
N PHE A 90 -8.52 -4.49 6.92
CA PHE A 90 -9.74 -3.69 6.83
C PHE A 90 -10.49 -3.63 8.18
N GLU A 91 -10.59 -4.76 8.89
CA GLU A 91 -11.20 -4.78 10.23
C GLU A 91 -10.38 -3.97 11.25
N ALA A 92 -9.05 -4.00 11.17
CA ALA A 92 -8.19 -3.20 12.02
C ALA A 92 -8.43 -1.69 11.81
N VAL A 93 -8.59 -1.24 10.56
CA VAL A 93 -8.96 0.15 10.23
C VAL A 93 -10.25 0.58 10.93
N LEU A 94 -11.25 -0.30 11.00
CA LEU A 94 -12.53 0.03 11.65
C LEU A 94 -12.40 0.17 13.17
N LYS A 95 -11.46 -0.56 13.79
CA LYS A 95 -11.23 -0.55 15.25
C LYS A 95 -10.40 0.64 15.74
N LEU A 96 -9.52 1.20 14.91
CA LEU A 96 -8.67 2.34 15.29
C LEU A 96 -9.48 3.64 15.48
N PRO A 97 -9.11 4.54 16.40
CA PRO A 97 -9.73 5.87 16.47
C PRO A 97 -9.40 6.67 15.20
N ALA A 98 -10.33 7.52 14.75
CA ALA A 98 -10.02 8.49 13.70
C ALA A 98 -9.23 9.65 14.31
N ALA A 99 -8.03 9.89 13.81
CA ALA A 99 -7.13 10.96 14.28
C ALA A 99 -6.93 12.04 13.20
N ASP A 100 -7.04 11.67 11.92
CA ASP A 100 -6.88 12.59 10.78
C ASP A 100 -8.18 12.84 10.03
N GLY A 101 -8.23 13.95 9.28
CA GLY A 101 -9.41 14.32 8.49
C GLY A 101 -9.79 13.29 7.41
N SER A 102 -8.83 12.52 6.89
CA SER A 102 -9.08 11.47 5.89
C SER A 102 -9.54 10.13 6.47
N ASP A 103 -9.38 9.91 7.79
CA ASP A 103 -9.66 8.61 8.42
C ASP A 103 -11.13 8.19 8.34
N ALA A 104 -12.04 9.16 8.37
CA ALA A 104 -13.46 8.91 8.19
C ALA A 104 -13.75 8.26 6.82
N GLY A 105 -13.09 8.76 5.76
CA GLY A 105 -13.20 8.21 4.41
C GLY A 105 -12.64 6.79 4.33
N TYR A 106 -11.44 6.57 4.88
CA TYR A 106 -10.83 5.24 4.90
C TYR A 106 -11.66 4.21 5.68
N LYS A 107 -12.32 4.62 6.77
CA LYS A 107 -13.26 3.75 7.49
C LYS A 107 -14.49 3.40 6.65
N VAL A 108 -15.02 4.32 5.86
CA VAL A 108 -16.12 4.00 4.91
C VAL A 108 -15.64 3.01 3.86
N GLN A 109 -14.48 3.27 3.24
CA GLN A 109 -13.85 2.38 2.27
C GLN A 109 -13.64 0.96 2.83
N ALA A 110 -13.12 0.83 4.05
CA ALA A 110 -12.93 -0.46 4.70
C ALA A 110 -14.26 -1.22 4.91
N ARG A 111 -15.33 -0.54 5.35
CA ARG A 111 -16.66 -1.18 5.49
C ARG A 111 -17.19 -1.68 4.17
N GLU A 112 -17.04 -0.91 3.10
CA GLU A 112 -17.50 -1.31 1.76
C GLU A 112 -16.67 -2.45 1.19
N ALA A 113 -15.35 -2.42 1.37
CA ALA A 113 -14.47 -3.49 0.95
C ALA A 113 -14.84 -4.81 1.64
N LEU A 114 -15.04 -4.80 2.96
CA LEU A 114 -15.43 -5.98 3.73
C LEU A 114 -16.75 -6.63 3.28
N ARG A 115 -17.69 -5.83 2.74
CA ARG A 115 -18.94 -6.34 2.18
C ARG A 115 -18.78 -7.03 0.83
N LYS A 116 -17.69 -6.71 0.11
CA LYS A 116 -17.39 -7.22 -1.24
C LYS A 116 -16.36 -8.36 -1.24
N LEU A 117 -15.72 -8.62 -0.09
CA LEU A 117 -14.79 -9.73 0.13
C LEU A 117 -15.52 -11.02 0.50
#